data_AF-A0A9D4G4I9-F1
#
_entry.id   AF-A0A9D4G4I9-F1
#
_cell.length_a   1.000
_cell.length_b   1.000
_cell.length_c   1.000
_cell.angle_alpha   90.00
_cell.angle_beta   90.00
_cell.angle_gamma   90.00
#
_symmetry.space_group_name_H-M   'P 1'
#
loop_
_entity.id
_entity.type
_entity.pdbx_description
1 polymer ?
#
loop_
_entity_poly.entity_id
_entity_poly.type
_entity_poly.pdbx_seq_one_letter_code
_entity_poly.pdbx_strand_id
1 'polypeptide(L)'
;MKIKTAARNFGVQTQTLRDRVKGLVNAENPNERWRAMTQEEEETLIERITTLSQLGYGITNAKLKQLAGELLHELGRKPDNKPMSNTWLYGFRKRWDHRIVSLKPRALVTNSASHVNREMIDWASKNLVVLFVLPPHISCASTLGCWYLWAF
;
A
#
# COMPACT_ATOMS: atom_id res chain seq x y z
N MET A 1 19.67 25.08 -34.79
CA MET A 1 20.81 24.98 -33.84
C MET A 1 21.21 23.51 -33.70
N LYS A 2 22.50 23.13 -33.76
CA LYS A 2 22.93 21.72 -33.65
C LYS A 2 22.96 21.27 -32.17
N ILE A 3 22.50 20.05 -31.87
CA ILE A 3 22.42 19.48 -30.50
C ILE A 3 23.77 19.53 -29.77
N LYS A 4 24.88 19.23 -30.45
CA LYS A 4 26.25 19.31 -29.86
C LYS A 4 26.63 20.73 -29.44
N THR A 5 26.26 21.73 -30.25
CA THR A 5 26.52 23.15 -29.96
C THR A 5 25.70 23.62 -28.78
N ALA A 6 24.42 23.24 -28.72
CA ALA A 6 23.56 23.52 -27.58
C ALA A 6 24.09 22.84 -26.30
N ALA A 7 24.44 21.54 -26.36
CA ALA A 7 25.00 20.78 -25.24
C ALA A 7 26.25 21.45 -24.64
N ARG A 8 27.17 21.93 -25.49
CA ARG A 8 28.35 22.68 -25.05
C ARG A 8 27.99 24.01 -24.40
N ASN A 9 27.06 24.76 -24.98
CA ASN A 9 26.66 26.08 -24.46
C ASN A 9 25.95 25.96 -23.09
N PHE A 10 25.18 24.89 -22.87
CA PHE A 10 24.46 24.64 -21.62
C PHE A 10 25.25 23.76 -20.63
N GLY A 11 26.47 23.33 -20.96
CA GLY A 11 27.28 22.47 -20.10
C GLY A 11 26.66 21.09 -19.79
N VAL A 12 25.78 20.60 -20.65
CA VAL A 12 25.06 19.32 -20.46
C VAL A 12 25.59 18.28 -21.44
N GLN A 13 25.59 17.00 -21.05
CA GLN A 13 26.00 15.94 -21.96
C GLN A 13 25.08 15.88 -23.19
N THR A 14 25.68 15.68 -24.37
CA THR A 14 24.96 15.59 -25.64
C THR A 14 23.89 14.49 -25.62
N GLN A 15 24.16 13.39 -24.92
CA GLN A 15 23.22 12.28 -24.77
C GLN A 15 21.96 12.70 -23.97
N THR A 16 22.13 13.40 -22.85
CA THR A 16 21.01 13.95 -22.07
C THR A 16 20.13 14.87 -22.90
N LEU A 17 20.75 15.75 -23.70
CA LEU A 17 19.99 16.65 -24.59
C LEU A 17 19.25 15.86 -25.67
N ARG A 18 19.87 14.82 -26.22
CA ARG A 18 19.27 13.94 -27.22
C ARG A 18 18.08 13.16 -26.67
N ASP A 19 18.18 12.66 -25.45
CA ASP A 19 17.12 11.92 -24.77
C ASP A 19 15.92 12.82 -24.47
N ARG A 20 16.16 14.08 -24.05
CA ARG A 20 15.12 15.10 -23.89
C ARG A 20 14.45 15.49 -25.21
N VAL A 21 15.22 15.70 -26.27
CA VAL A 21 14.69 16.03 -27.60
C VAL A 21 13.84 14.89 -28.18
N LYS A 22 14.19 13.64 -27.87
CA LYS A 22 13.39 12.46 -28.27
C LYS A 22 12.16 12.22 -27.39
N GLY A 23 11.94 13.02 -26.35
CA GLY A 23 10.85 12.81 -25.39
C GLY A 23 11.02 11.57 -24.50
N LEU A 24 12.22 10.98 -24.45
CA LEU A 24 12.50 9.80 -23.62
C LEU A 24 12.64 10.13 -22.13
N VAL A 25 12.80 11.41 -21.82
CA VAL A 25 12.89 11.94 -20.46
C VAL A 25 11.85 13.02 -20.35
N ASN A 26 10.89 12.82 -19.45
CA ASN A 26 9.92 13.86 -19.13
C ASN A 26 10.69 15.06 -18.55
N ALA A 27 10.56 16.22 -19.17
CA ALA A 27 11.35 17.41 -18.83
C ALA A 27 11.03 17.91 -17.41
N GLU A 28 9.79 17.72 -16.97
CA GLU A 28 9.31 18.10 -15.64
C GLU A 28 9.67 17.06 -14.58
N ASN A 29 9.70 15.78 -14.95
CA ASN A 29 10.00 14.68 -14.03
C ASN A 29 11.02 13.68 -14.62
N PRO A 30 12.32 14.01 -14.60
CA PRO A 30 13.36 13.15 -15.16
C PRO A 30 13.42 11.75 -14.54
N ASN A 31 12.93 11.60 -13.31
CA ASN A 31 12.93 10.36 -12.55
C ASN A 31 11.73 9.44 -12.85
N GLU A 32 10.76 9.90 -13.65
CA GLU A 32 9.58 9.11 -14.03
C GLU A 32 9.95 7.82 -14.78
N ARG A 33 10.96 7.89 -15.65
CA ARG A 33 11.49 6.76 -16.42
C ARG A 33 11.92 5.57 -15.55
N TRP A 34 12.31 5.83 -14.30
CA TRP A 34 12.81 4.81 -13.37
C TRP A 34 11.76 4.36 -12.34
N ARG A 35 10.52 4.86 -12.43
CA ARG A 35 9.44 4.39 -11.55
C ARG A 35 8.98 3.01 -11.98
N ALA A 36 8.88 2.11 -11.00
CA ALA A 36 8.40 0.75 -11.23
C ALA A 36 6.88 0.69 -11.48
N MET A 37 6.14 1.70 -11.03
CA MET A 37 4.71 1.90 -11.28
C MET A 37 4.47 3.34 -11.75
N THR A 38 3.52 3.53 -12.66
CA THR A 38 3.07 4.87 -13.05
C THR A 38 2.24 5.51 -11.93
N GLN A 39 1.96 6.80 -12.05
CA GLN A 39 1.17 7.50 -11.03
C GLN A 39 -0.27 6.97 -10.96
N GLU A 40 -0.86 6.67 -12.12
CA GLU A 40 -2.23 6.15 -12.26
C GLU A 40 -2.36 4.74 -11.65
N GLU A 41 -1.34 3.90 -11.85
CA GLU A 41 -1.25 2.57 -11.24
C GLU A 41 -1.14 2.68 -9.70
N GLU A 42 -0.35 3.63 -9.21
CA GLU A 42 -0.22 3.89 -7.77
C GLU A 42 -1.53 4.41 -7.15
N GLU A 43 -2.28 5.24 -7.87
CA GLU A 43 -3.58 5.75 -7.42
C GLU A 43 -4.64 4.64 -7.31
N THR A 44 -4.72 3.78 -8.33
CA THR A 44 -5.60 2.59 -8.32
C THR A 44 -5.29 1.68 -7.13
N LEU A 45 -3.99 1.50 -6.82
CA LEU A 45 -3.57 0.74 -5.65
C LEU A 45 -4.06 1.37 -4.34
N ILE A 46 -3.98 2.70 -4.22
CA ILE A 46 -4.45 3.41 -3.02
C ILE A 46 -5.95 3.28 -2.84
N GLU A 47 -6.74 3.39 -3.90
CA GLU A 47 -8.19 3.19 -3.82
C GLU A 47 -8.55 1.78 -3.32
N ARG A 48 -7.83 0.76 -3.81
CA ARG A 48 -8.00 -0.63 -3.36
C ARG A 48 -7.63 -0.78 -1.88
N ILE A 49 -6.56 -0.13 -1.43
CA ILE A 49 -6.13 -0.10 -0.01
C ILE A 49 -7.15 0.64 0.85
N THR A 50 -7.69 1.78 0.39
CA THR A 50 -8.72 2.54 1.09
C THR A 50 -9.99 1.73 1.26
N THR A 51 -10.44 1.03 0.21
CA THR A 51 -11.61 0.14 0.26
C THR A 51 -11.39 -0.97 1.29
N LEU A 52 -10.23 -1.62 1.28
CA LEU A 52 -9.88 -2.65 2.26
C LEU A 52 -9.82 -2.11 3.70
N SER A 53 -9.32 -0.88 3.88
CA SER A 53 -9.31 -0.22 5.19
C SER A 53 -10.72 0.13 5.68
N GLN A 54 -11.62 0.55 4.79
CA GLN A 54 -13.03 0.81 5.12
C GLN A 54 -13.75 -0.48 5.54
N LEU A 55 -13.39 -1.60 4.93
CA LEU A 55 -13.86 -2.94 5.30
C LEU A 55 -13.21 -3.47 6.60
N GLY A 56 -12.35 -2.69 7.25
CA GLY A 56 -11.71 -3.04 8.52
C GLY A 56 -10.48 -3.94 8.39
N TYR A 57 -10.00 -4.22 7.18
CA TYR A 57 -8.79 -5.02 7.01
C TYR A 57 -7.54 -4.19 7.28
N GLY A 58 -6.73 -4.64 8.25
CA GLY A 58 -5.42 -4.07 8.50
C GLY A 58 -4.43 -4.40 7.39
N ILE A 59 -3.93 -3.37 6.69
CA ILE A 59 -2.96 -3.58 5.61
C ILE A 59 -1.53 -3.52 6.17
N THR A 60 -0.87 -4.67 6.15
CA THR A 60 0.56 -4.78 6.46
C THR A 60 1.42 -4.42 5.26
N ASN A 61 2.67 -4.04 5.50
CA ASN A 61 3.65 -3.77 4.44
C ASN A 61 3.86 -4.97 3.50
N ALA A 62 3.76 -6.20 4.02
CA ALA A 62 3.86 -7.41 3.22
C ALA A 62 2.67 -7.53 2.26
N LYS A 63 1.45 -7.32 2.76
CA LYS A 63 0.23 -7.37 1.93
C LYS A 63 0.19 -6.25 0.91
N LEU A 64 0.64 -5.05 1.25
CA LEU A 64 0.72 -3.93 0.32
C LEU A 64 1.66 -4.22 -0.86
N LYS A 65 2.84 -4.79 -0.60
CA LYS A 65 3.78 -5.21 -1.65
C LYS A 65 3.20 -6.32 -2.53
N GLN A 66 2.43 -7.23 -1.95
CA GLN A 66 1.75 -8.29 -2.68
C GLN A 66 0.67 -7.72 -3.60
N LEU A 67 -0.23 -6.87 -3.08
CA LEU A 67 -1.29 -6.21 -3.85
C LEU A 67 -0.73 -5.40 -5.02
N ALA A 68 0.39 -4.71 -4.81
CA ALA A 68 1.07 -3.97 -5.87
C ALA A 68 1.65 -4.90 -6.96
N GLY A 69 2.20 -6.05 -6.55
CA GLY A 69 2.68 -7.08 -7.48
C GLY A 69 1.56 -7.72 -8.30
N GLU A 70 0.43 -8.01 -7.63
CA GLU A 70 -0.80 -8.52 -8.23
C GLU A 70 -1.35 -7.53 -9.26
N LEU A 71 -1.46 -6.24 -8.90
CA LEU A 71 -1.94 -5.19 -9.81
C LEU A 71 -1.07 -5.09 -11.08
N LEU A 72 0.26 -5.11 -10.94
CA LEU A 72 1.16 -5.07 -12.09
C LEU A 72 1.10 -6.33 -12.96
N HIS A 73 0.78 -7.47 -12.36
CA HIS A 73 0.56 -8.71 -13.07
C HIS A 73 -0.76 -8.68 -13.85
N GLU A 74 -1.85 -8.20 -13.21
CA GLU A 74 -3.16 -7.98 -13.83
C GLU A 74 -3.06 -7.04 -15.05
N LEU A 75 -2.22 -6.01 -14.98
CA LEU A 75 -1.96 -5.07 -16.08
C LEU A 75 -0.99 -5.59 -17.14
N GLY A 76 -0.46 -6.81 -17.01
CA GLY A 76 0.51 -7.39 -17.94
C GLY A 76 1.88 -6.70 -17.96
N ARG A 77 2.14 -5.77 -17.02
CA ARG A 77 3.41 -5.05 -16.87
C ARG A 77 4.49 -5.92 -16.24
N LYS A 78 4.06 -6.97 -15.51
CA LYS A 78 4.94 -7.92 -14.84
C LYS A 78 4.52 -9.37 -15.16
N PRO A 79 5.43 -10.22 -15.64
CA PRO A 79 5.11 -11.61 -15.96
C PRO A 79 4.86 -12.45 -14.70
N ASP A 80 5.52 -12.11 -13.58
CA ASP A 80 5.44 -12.84 -12.33
C ASP A 80 4.55 -12.11 -11.32
N ASN A 81 3.66 -12.83 -10.63
CA ASN A 81 2.92 -12.33 -9.46
C ASN A 81 3.79 -12.30 -8.18
N LYS A 82 5.02 -11.80 -8.30
CA LYS A 82 5.93 -11.63 -7.16
C LYS A 82 5.60 -10.33 -6.43
N PRO A 83 5.72 -10.28 -5.09
CA PRO A 83 5.61 -9.03 -4.35
C PRO A 83 6.60 -7.96 -4.84
N MET A 84 6.26 -6.70 -4.64
CA MET A 84 7.16 -5.58 -4.89
C MET A 84 8.34 -5.55 -3.90
N SER A 85 9.41 -4.86 -4.28
CA SER A 85 10.61 -4.74 -3.43
C SER A 85 10.40 -3.78 -2.26
N ASN A 86 11.22 -3.92 -1.21
CA ASN A 86 11.21 -2.97 -0.09
C ASN A 86 11.61 -1.56 -0.54
N THR A 87 12.56 -1.43 -1.48
CA THR A 87 12.98 -0.13 -2.05
C THR A 87 11.81 0.61 -2.69
N TRP A 88 10.98 -0.09 -3.46
CA TRP A 88 9.77 0.48 -4.03
C TRP A 88 8.79 0.93 -2.93
N LEU A 89 8.57 0.10 -1.91
CA LEU A 89 7.67 0.41 -0.79
C LEU A 89 8.06 1.72 -0.08
N TYR A 90 9.35 1.92 0.21
CA TYR A 90 9.82 3.16 0.85
C TYR A 90 9.58 4.39 -0.03
N GLY A 91 9.86 4.28 -1.34
CA GLY A 91 9.58 5.35 -2.29
C GLY A 91 8.08 5.66 -2.41
N PHE A 92 7.27 4.61 -2.51
CA PHE A 92 5.81 4.72 -2.58
C PHE A 92 5.23 5.40 -1.35
N ARG A 93 5.62 4.96 -0.14
CA ARG A 93 5.21 5.59 1.12
C ARG A 93 5.62 7.06 1.19
N LYS A 94 6.83 7.41 0.75
CA LYS A 94 7.29 8.81 0.74
C LYS A 94 6.45 9.70 -0.18
N ARG A 95 6.00 9.19 -1.33
CA ARG A 95 5.14 9.93 -2.28
C ARG A 95 3.71 10.10 -1.75
N TRP A 96 3.17 9.07 -1.10
CA TRP A 96 1.77 8.99 -0.72
C TRP A 96 1.52 9.05 0.80
N ASP A 97 2.46 9.62 1.55
CA ASP A 97 2.40 9.69 3.01
C ASP A 97 1.08 10.32 3.51
N HIS A 98 0.67 11.41 2.86
CA HIS A 98 -0.58 12.12 3.15
C HIS A 98 -1.86 11.27 3.00
N ARG A 99 -1.86 10.22 2.16
CA ARG A 99 -3.02 9.32 1.94
C ARG A 99 -2.90 8.01 2.72
N ILE A 100 -1.70 7.53 3.00
CA ILE A 100 -1.47 6.23 3.66
C ILE A 100 -1.51 6.35 5.19
N VAL A 101 -1.16 7.51 5.76
CA VAL A 101 -1.18 7.73 7.22
C VAL A 101 -2.59 7.55 7.80
N SER A 102 -3.65 7.86 7.04
CA SER A 102 -5.04 7.64 7.43
C SER A 102 -5.50 6.18 7.40
N LEU A 103 -4.69 5.28 6.81
CA LEU A 103 -5.04 3.87 6.56
C LEU A 103 -4.36 2.90 7.56
N LYS A 104 -3.80 3.41 8.66
CA LYS A 104 -3.19 2.56 9.69
C LYS A 104 -4.25 1.60 10.24
N PRO A 105 -3.97 0.29 10.29
CA PRO A 105 -4.83 -0.66 10.99
C PRO A 105 -5.05 -0.18 12.41
N ARG A 106 -6.30 -0.03 12.87
CA ARG A 106 -6.54 -0.01 14.31
C ARG A 106 -6.06 -1.36 14.85
N ALA A 107 -5.19 -1.33 15.87
CA ALA A 107 -4.58 -2.51 16.47
C ALA A 107 -5.59 -3.58 16.96
N LEU A 108 -6.87 -3.22 17.04
CA LEU A 108 -7.97 -4.12 17.42
C LEU A 108 -8.27 -5.20 16.35
N VAL A 109 -7.94 -5.00 15.07
CA VAL A 109 -8.38 -5.94 14.00
C VAL A 109 -7.34 -6.99 13.60
N THR A 110 -6.05 -6.70 13.74
CA THR A 110 -4.97 -7.65 13.38
C THR A 110 -4.98 -8.91 14.25
N ASN A 111 -5.47 -8.75 15.45
CA ASN A 111 -5.53 -9.74 16.52
C ASN A 111 -6.88 -10.48 16.55
N SER A 112 -7.89 -9.90 15.90
CA SER A 112 -9.24 -10.44 15.73
C SER A 112 -9.38 -11.29 14.46
N ALA A 113 -8.57 -11.01 13.43
CA ALA A 113 -8.64 -11.67 12.13
C ALA A 113 -8.32 -13.18 12.16
N SER A 114 -7.62 -13.68 13.19
CA SER A 114 -7.40 -15.12 13.38
C SER A 114 -8.63 -15.86 13.92
N HIS A 115 -9.59 -15.16 14.52
CA HIS A 115 -10.76 -15.75 15.19
C HIS A 115 -12.09 -15.47 14.46
N VAL A 116 -12.08 -14.67 13.39
CA VAL A 116 -13.27 -14.35 12.61
C VAL A 116 -13.25 -15.13 11.30
N ASN A 117 -14.13 -16.11 11.17
CA ASN A 117 -14.34 -16.86 9.93
C ASN A 117 -15.27 -16.08 8.97
N ARG A 118 -15.12 -16.26 7.65
CA ARG A 118 -15.96 -15.60 6.65
C ARG A 118 -17.44 -15.93 6.82
N GLU A 119 -17.76 -17.16 7.22
CA GLU A 119 -19.13 -17.60 7.51
C GLU A 119 -19.76 -16.86 8.70
N MET A 120 -18.97 -16.49 9.69
CA MET A 120 -19.42 -15.75 10.88
C MET A 120 -19.76 -14.30 10.53
N ILE A 121 -19.02 -13.69 9.59
CA ILE A 121 -19.31 -12.36 9.06
C ILE A 121 -20.62 -12.39 8.26
N ASP A 122 -20.77 -13.38 7.37
CA ASP A 122 -21.97 -13.55 6.55
C ASP A 122 -23.22 -13.79 7.42
N TRP A 123 -23.08 -14.57 8.47
CA TRP A 123 -24.16 -14.84 9.42
C TRP A 123 -24.52 -13.59 10.23
N ALA A 124 -23.53 -12.84 10.75
CA ALA A 124 -23.78 -11.63 11.54
C ALA A 124 -24.43 -10.51 10.69
N SER A 125 -24.02 -10.39 9.43
CA SER A 125 -24.63 -9.47 8.45
C SER A 125 -26.10 -9.80 8.19
N LYS A 126 -26.43 -11.09 8.01
CA LYS A 126 -27.81 -11.55 7.79
C LYS A 126 -28.72 -11.36 9.01
N ASN A 127 -28.16 -11.37 10.22
CA ASN A 127 -28.91 -11.29 11.46
C ASN A 127 -28.82 -9.92 12.15
N LEU A 128 -28.20 -8.91 11.51
CA LEU A 128 -27.99 -7.56 12.07
C LEU A 128 -27.32 -7.56 13.46
N VAL A 129 -26.38 -8.47 13.68
CA VAL A 129 -25.67 -8.60 14.97
C VAL A 129 -24.31 -7.90 14.90
N VAL A 130 -24.01 -7.06 15.89
CA VAL A 130 -22.70 -6.42 16.01
C VAL A 130 -21.71 -7.42 16.61
N LEU A 131 -20.70 -7.79 15.83
CA LEU A 131 -19.64 -8.70 16.25
C LEU A 131 -18.60 -7.95 17.10
N PHE A 132 -18.57 -8.19 18.41
CA PHE A 132 -17.52 -7.67 19.29
C PHE A 132 -16.41 -8.71 19.43
N VAL A 133 -15.33 -8.54 18.68
CA VAL A 133 -14.17 -9.46 18.78
C VAL A 133 -13.26 -8.94 19.86
N LEU A 134 -13.19 -9.68 20.96
CA LEU A 134 -12.31 -9.37 22.08
C LEU A 134 -10.85 -9.62 21.67
N PRO A 135 -9.88 -8.85 22.21
CA PRO A 135 -8.47 -9.07 21.93
C PRO A 135 -8.04 -10.50 22.27
N PRO A 136 -7.13 -11.11 21.48
CA PRO A 136 -6.49 -12.36 21.82
C PRO A 136 -5.66 -12.10 23.08
N HIS A 137 -5.73 -13.05 24.01
CA HIS A 137 -5.21 -13.01 25.39
C HIS A 137 -6.15 -12.55 26.50
N ILE A 138 -7.48 -12.60 26.30
CA ILE A 138 -8.36 -13.00 27.42
C ILE A 138 -8.37 -14.53 27.46
N SER A 139 -7.19 -15.12 27.68
CA SER A 139 -7.16 -16.46 28.26
C SER A 139 -7.71 -16.28 29.67
N CYS A 140 -8.94 -16.74 29.90
CA CYS A 140 -9.31 -17.21 31.22
C CYS A 140 -8.33 -18.34 31.55
N ALA A 141 -7.15 -17.99 32.05
CA ALA A 141 -6.30 -18.91 32.76
C ALA A 141 -7.05 -19.14 34.07
N SER A 142 -7.77 -20.25 34.10
CA SER A 142 -8.31 -20.88 35.30
C SER A 142 -7.22 -20.93 36.36
N THR A 143 -7.22 -19.95 37.27
CA THR A 143 -7.10 -20.04 38.73
C THR A 143 -6.65 -18.69 39.29
N LEU A 144 -7.49 -18.14 40.18
CA LEU A 144 -7.20 -17.09 41.16
C LEU A 144 -6.93 -15.67 40.63
N GLY A 145 -7.98 -14.84 40.72
CA GLY A 145 -7.83 -13.43 41.12
C GLY A 145 -7.57 -12.40 40.03
N CYS A 146 -8.64 -11.88 39.41
CA CYS A 146 -8.64 -10.51 38.90
C CYS A 146 -10.00 -9.86 39.19
N TRP A 147 -10.13 -9.42 40.43
CA TRP A 147 -11.04 -8.35 40.82
C TRP A 147 -10.48 -7.01 40.30
N TYR A 148 -11.35 -6.01 40.18
CA TYR A 148 -11.13 -4.63 39.70
C TYR A 148 -11.29 -4.48 38.18
N LEU A 149 -12.15 -3.64 37.60
CA LEU A 149 -12.84 -2.43 38.06
C LEU A 149 -14.06 -2.21 37.15
N TRP A 150 -15.28 -2.26 37.69
CA TRP A 150 -16.40 -1.44 37.20
C TRP A 150 -16.98 -0.77 38.45
N ALA A 151 -16.48 0.44 38.72
CA ALA A 151 -17.18 1.40 39.57
C ALA A 151 -18.16 2.16 38.65
N PHE A 152 -19.34 2.41 39.21
CA PHE A 152 -20.51 3.09 38.64
C PHE A 152 -20.22 4.33 37.81
#